data_AF-A0A954MYL4-F1
#
_entry.id   AF-A0A954MYL4-F1
#
_cell.length_a   1.000
_cell.length_b   1.000
_cell.length_c   1.000
_cell.angle_alpha   90.00
_cell.angle_beta   90.00
_cell.angle_gamma   90.00
#
_symmetry.space_group_name_H-M   'P 1'
#
loop_
_entity.id
_entity.type
_entity.pdbx_description
1 polymer ?
#
loop_
_entity_poly.entity_id
_entity_poly.type
_entity_poly.pdbx_seq_one_letter_code
_entity_poly.pdbx_strand_id
1 'polypeptide(L)' 'KMRSHSWHPVPTLISAEMCRPDACTTFGEASCLAGGLGRFEAKYLMMQAMAHAGRLEKFGA' A
#
# COMPACT_ATOMS: atom_id res chain seq x y z
N LYS A 1 15.09 -1.92 -21.88
CA LYS A 1 13.69 -1.61 -21.50
C LYS A 1 12.84 -2.87 -21.72
N MET A 2 12.40 -3.56 -20.66
CA MET A 2 11.31 -4.53 -20.80
C MET A 2 10.06 -3.76 -21.22
N ARG A 3 9.44 -4.16 -22.35
CA ARG A 3 8.14 -3.64 -22.81
C ARG A 3 6.99 -4.62 -22.46
N SER A 4 7.25 -5.53 -21.52
CA SER A 4 6.32 -6.57 -21.09
C SER A 4 6.02 -6.43 -19.61
N HIS A 5 4.89 -6.99 -19.18
CA HIS A 5 4.63 -7.20 -17.76
C HIS A 5 5.80 -7.98 -17.13
N SER A 6 6.13 -7.60 -15.91
CA SER A 6 7.18 -8.23 -15.12
C SER A 6 6.61 -8.69 -13.78
N TRP A 7 7.31 -9.59 -13.11
CA TRP A 7 6.94 -10.10 -11.78
C TRP A 7 7.28 -9.14 -10.63
N HIS A 8 7.88 -7.98 -10.95
CA HIS A 8 8.35 -7.06 -9.92
C HIS A 8 7.15 -6.50 -9.13
N PRO A 9 7.32 -6.28 -7.81
CA PRO A 9 6.29 -5.62 -7.03
C PRO A 9 6.07 -4.20 -7.58
N VAL A 10 4.82 -3.73 -7.49
CA VAL A 10 4.43 -2.41 -7.98
C VAL A 10 4.46 -1.43 -6.80
N PRO A 11 5.11 -0.25 -6.94
CA PRO A 11 5.09 0.77 -5.91
C PRO A 11 3.65 1.19 -5.60
N THR A 12 3.28 1.16 -4.32
CA THR A 12 1.92 1.43 -3.84
C THR A 12 1.97 2.38 -2.67
N LEU A 13 1.08 3.38 -2.66
CA LEU A 13 0.96 4.39 -1.61
C LEU A 13 -0.52 4.53 -1.22
N ILE A 14 -0.78 4.65 0.08
CA ILE A 14 -2.08 5.01 0.63
C ILE A 14 -1.91 6.31 1.41
N SER A 15 -2.72 7.31 1.09
CA SER A 15 -2.80 8.57 1.81
C SER A 15 -4.19 8.69 2.44
N ALA A 16 -4.25 8.81 3.76
CA ALA A 16 -5.48 9.01 4.51
C ALA A 16 -5.20 9.83 5.77
N GLU A 17 -6.21 10.50 6.31
CA GLU A 17 -6.08 11.32 7.54
C GLU A 17 -5.58 10.49 8.73
N MET A 18 -6.04 9.24 8.86
CA MET A 18 -5.66 8.33 9.94
C MET A 18 -4.47 7.43 9.60
N CYS A 19 -3.79 7.62 8.46
CA CYS A 19 -2.61 6.80 8.14
C CYS A 19 -1.43 7.20 9.02
N ARG A 20 -0.60 6.21 9.40
CA ARG A 20 0.68 6.48 10.06
C ARG A 20 1.71 6.77 8.97
N PRO A 21 2.25 8.00 8.87
CA PRO A 21 3.27 8.31 7.88
C PRO A 21 4.56 7.53 8.17
N ASP A 22 5.23 7.08 7.12
CA ASP A 22 6.57 6.51 7.20
C ASP A 22 7.64 7.58 6.89
N ALA A 23 8.90 7.17 6.82
CA ALA A 23 10.02 8.09 6.57
C ALA A 23 10.23 8.42 5.08
N CYS A 24 9.45 7.83 4.16
CA CYS A 24 9.59 8.04 2.73
C CYS A 24 9.02 9.41 2.34
N THR A 25 9.81 10.19 1.62
CA THR A 25 9.42 11.55 1.15
C THR A 25 9.17 11.61 -0.35
N THR A 26 9.40 10.50 -1.08
CA THR A 26 9.22 10.43 -2.53
C THR A 26 8.49 9.15 -2.92
N PHE A 27 7.79 9.18 -4.05
CA PHE A 27 7.11 8.01 -4.61
C PHE A 27 7.93 7.44 -5.77
N GLY A 28 8.27 6.15 -5.67
CA GLY A 28 9.05 5.44 -6.66
C GLY A 28 9.42 4.04 -6.18
N GLU A 29 9.89 3.19 -7.09
CA GLU A 29 10.17 1.79 -6.81
C GLU A 29 11.12 1.60 -5.63
N ALA A 30 12.21 2.37 -5.58
CA ALA A 30 13.21 2.27 -4.51
C ALA A 30 12.68 2.75 -3.16
N SER A 31 11.94 3.87 -3.12
CA SER A 31 11.40 4.40 -1.86
C SER A 31 10.33 3.48 -1.28
N CYS A 32 9.46 2.92 -2.14
CA CYS A 32 8.41 1.99 -1.70
C CYS A 32 8.95 0.66 -1.15
N LEU A 33 10.23 0.32 -1.36
CA LEU A 33 10.86 -0.84 -0.69
C LEU A 33 11.04 -0.62 0.83
N ALA A 34 11.23 0.63 1.25
CA ALA A 34 11.39 1.01 2.66
C ALA A 34 10.10 1.60 3.27
N GLY A 35 9.02 1.71 2.48
CA GLY A 35 7.74 2.24 2.91
C GLY A 35 7.05 1.35 3.95
N GLY A 36 6.26 1.96 4.82
CA GLY A 36 5.61 1.31 5.96
C GLY A 36 4.55 0.27 5.58
N LEU A 37 4.04 0.31 4.35
CA LEU A 37 3.12 -0.71 3.82
C LEU A 37 3.82 -2.05 3.57
N GLY A 38 5.14 -2.05 3.38
CA GLY A 38 5.91 -3.23 3.02
C GLY A 38 5.44 -3.87 1.71
N ARG A 39 5.73 -5.18 1.55
CA ARG A 39 5.31 -5.96 0.39
C ARG A 39 4.11 -6.83 0.75
N PHE A 40 3.01 -6.68 0.02
CA PHE A 40 1.78 -7.45 0.20
C PHE A 40 1.15 -7.82 -1.15
N GLU A 41 0.23 -8.79 -1.14
CA GLU A 41 -0.50 -9.17 -2.35
C GLU A 41 -1.54 -8.10 -2.72
N ALA A 42 -1.60 -7.72 -4.00
CA ALA A 42 -2.49 -6.67 -4.49
C ALA A 42 -3.98 -6.92 -4.18
N LYS A 43 -4.41 -8.19 -4.02
CA LYS A 43 -5.80 -8.53 -3.64
C LYS A 43 -6.22 -7.93 -2.29
N TYR A 44 -5.28 -7.63 -1.40
CA TYR A 44 -5.57 -7.01 -0.10
C TYR A 44 -5.61 -5.47 -0.16
N LEU A 45 -5.28 -4.85 -1.29
CA LEU A 45 -5.23 -3.39 -1.42
C LEU A 45 -6.56 -2.73 -1.07
N MET A 46 -7.67 -3.31 -1.56
CA MET A 46 -9.00 -2.79 -1.28
C MET A 46 -9.32 -2.84 0.22
N MET A 47 -8.95 -3.93 0.90
CA MET A 47 -9.17 -4.07 2.34
C MET A 47 -8.38 -3.04 3.14
N GLN A 48 -7.11 -2.79 2.78
CA GLN A 48 -6.31 -1.75 3.41
C GLN A 48 -6.90 -0.35 3.19
N ALA A 49 -7.34 -0.05 1.96
CA ALA A 49 -8.00 1.22 1.66
C ALA A 49 -9.29 1.41 2.49
N MET A 50 -10.11 0.36 2.63
CA MET A 50 -11.31 0.39 3.46
C MET A 50 -11.01 0.57 4.95
N ALA A 51 -9.92 -0.04 5.45
CA ALA A 51 -9.46 0.16 6.82
C ALA A 51 -9.15 1.63 7.09
N HIS A 52 -8.38 2.26 6.21
CA HIS A 52 -8.04 3.67 6.31
C HIS A 52 -9.25 4.61 6.12
N ALA A 53 -10.27 4.17 5.37
CA ALA A 53 -11.53 4.90 5.20
C ALA A 53 -12.53 4.69 6.35
N GLY A 54 -12.20 3.92 7.39
CA GLY A 54 -13.12 3.62 8.49
C GLY A 54 -14.32 2.76 8.09
N ARG A 55 -14.18 1.97 7.01
CA ARG A 55 -15.25 1.14 6.44
C ARG A 55 -15.13 -0.35 6.79
N LEU A 56 -14.34 -0.69 7.80
CA LEU A 56 -14.25 -2.04 8.32
C LEU A 56 -15.05 -2.18 9.61
N GLU A 57 -15.83 -3.25 9.69
CA GLU A 57 -16.53 -3.66 10.90
C GLU A 57 -15.70 -4.69 11.66
N LYS A 58 -15.91 -4.76 12.98
CA LYS A 58 -15.28 -5.78 13.82
C LYS A 58 -15.94 -7.13 13.52
N PHE A 59 -15.13 -8.14 13.22
CA PHE A 59 -15.63 -9.50 13.06
C PHE A 59 -16.16 -10.05 14.39
N GLY A 60 -17.41 -10.54 14.39
CA GLY A 60 -18.06 -11.13 15.57
C GLY A 60 -18.67 -10.13 16.56
N ALA A 61 -19.05 -8.93 16.10
CA ALA A 61 -19.83 -7.96 16.86
C ALA A 61 -21.33 -8.27 16.84
#